data_AF-K9UYH6-F1
#
_entry.id   AF-K9UYH6-F1
#
_cell.length_a   1.000
_cell.length_b   1.000
_cell.length_c   1.000
_cell.angle_alpha   90.00
_cell.angle_beta   90.00
_cell.angle_gamma   90.00
#
_symmetry.space_group_name_H-M   'P 1'
#
loop_
_entity.id
_entity.type
_entity.pdbx_description
1 polymer ?
#
loop_
_entity_poly.entity_id
_entity_poly.type
_entity_poly.pdbx_seq_one_letter_code
_entity_poly.pdbx_strand_id
1 'polypeptide(L)'
;MFFLINYRDDGQINNSLWYKIMRLQKHKIQNISATLALTIGTFLSISNSSQAAIFTTNFTQIGGSKGDIELNSITQNGETFDSFISIKNVEIDWTKTTKVDQTKGTRSNGETGSGSINNTGSLSTEKTDNSTSSILVSGTKDVTNDQVKEVFNDKYLSTFLDGEDDGFFSMKMFFDQKITQDNTGLDSLFFWERGMNSDLTVSAVDEKGKVIGQSVKLVRTGGLSTEKNNLSNLQTTLTKLSSIDIPTSQTQIATTRQEINTLNNTIVTLTSQIPNLEGNVQTSQSKVDSLNAQLAVRGLSNRDRRNLNSQLSTANTELNNAKKALTSTNNSLTSTQNTLTTKNTALETQTKNLQLLESQVSTTQSKIETSKTDIANRESNYAGFDINSLEINNTQKVGSWGVNLKQFGVKSIYGILLQGNGVADSGADIVGVVARRKVPESSNLFGLAVVGGIAYFYRRNQKSRKMSLL
;
A
#
# COMPACT_ATOMS: atom_id res chain seq x y z
N MET A 1 -72.60 -46.59 -22.31
CA MET A 1 -72.56 -45.54 -21.27
C MET A 1 -71.10 -45.23 -21.00
N PHE A 2 -70.75 -43.94 -21.04
CA PHE A 2 -69.41 -43.35 -21.01
C PHE A 2 -68.43 -43.97 -20.00
N PHE A 3 -67.14 -44.08 -20.38
CA PHE A 3 -66.06 -43.34 -19.71
C PHE A 3 -64.80 -43.28 -20.60
N LEU A 4 -64.46 -42.06 -21.01
CA LEU A 4 -63.17 -41.65 -21.54
C LEU A 4 -62.14 -41.62 -20.40
N ILE A 5 -60.95 -42.16 -20.61
CA ILE A 5 -59.74 -41.74 -19.89
C ILE A 5 -58.71 -41.34 -20.93
N ASN A 6 -58.59 -40.03 -21.12
CA ASN A 6 -57.43 -39.39 -21.74
C ASN A 6 -56.27 -39.46 -20.74
N TYR A 7 -55.14 -40.04 -21.15
CA TYR A 7 -53.86 -39.81 -20.49
C TYR A 7 -53.20 -38.64 -21.22
N ARG A 8 -53.16 -37.49 -20.55
CA ARG A 8 -52.48 -36.28 -21.02
C ARG A 8 -51.09 -36.25 -20.37
N ASP A 9 -50.11 -36.03 -21.23
CA ASP A 9 -48.68 -36.05 -20.97
C ASP A 9 -48.23 -34.75 -20.30
N ASP A 10 -48.11 -34.75 -18.96
CA ASP A 10 -47.57 -33.63 -18.18
C ASP A 10 -46.12 -33.95 -17.77
N GLY A 11 -45.23 -33.97 -18.76
CA GLY A 11 -43.77 -33.98 -18.59
C GLY A 11 -43.21 -32.59 -18.26
N GLN A 12 -43.73 -31.92 -17.24
CA GLN A 12 -43.12 -30.70 -16.69
C GLN A 12 -41.97 -31.10 -15.75
N ILE A 13 -40.80 -31.36 -16.34
CA ILE A 13 -39.56 -31.52 -15.57
C ILE A 13 -39.28 -30.21 -14.84
N ASN A 14 -39.20 -30.33 -13.52
CA ASN A 14 -39.16 -29.27 -12.52
C ASN A 14 -37.91 -28.38 -12.69
N ASN A 15 -38.01 -27.38 -13.59
CA ASN A 15 -37.00 -26.34 -13.80
C ASN A 15 -36.71 -25.50 -12.54
N SER A 16 -37.54 -25.59 -11.49
CA SER A 16 -37.37 -24.78 -10.27
C SER A 16 -36.18 -25.18 -9.41
N LEU A 17 -35.74 -26.45 -9.45
CA LEU A 17 -34.60 -26.92 -8.67
C LEU A 17 -33.27 -26.49 -9.30
N TRP A 18 -33.18 -26.56 -10.63
CA TRP A 18 -32.02 -26.12 -11.41
C TRP A 18 -31.82 -24.59 -11.36
N TYR A 19 -32.91 -23.83 -11.44
CA TYR A 19 -32.85 -22.38 -11.23
C TYR A 19 -32.40 -22.02 -9.80
N LYS A 20 -32.81 -22.79 -8.77
CA LYS A 20 -32.36 -22.58 -7.39
C LYS A 20 -30.88 -22.91 -7.18
N ILE A 21 -30.38 -24.01 -7.75
CA ILE A 21 -28.96 -24.40 -7.66
C ILE A 21 -28.07 -23.39 -8.42
N MET A 22 -28.48 -22.95 -9.62
CA MET A 22 -27.77 -21.89 -10.33
C MET A 22 -27.83 -20.53 -9.63
N ARG A 23 -28.96 -20.16 -9.00
CA ARG A 23 -29.02 -18.95 -8.15
C ARG A 23 -28.08 -19.07 -6.95
N LEU A 24 -27.98 -20.22 -6.31
CA LEU A 24 -27.13 -20.43 -5.13
C LEU A 24 -25.64 -20.34 -5.46
N GLN A 25 -25.18 -20.89 -6.60
CA GLN A 25 -23.79 -20.73 -7.04
C GLN A 25 -23.50 -19.33 -7.56
N LYS A 26 -24.43 -18.73 -8.33
CA LYS A 26 -24.29 -17.35 -8.79
C LYS A 26 -24.26 -16.36 -7.62
N HIS A 27 -25.05 -16.57 -6.57
CA HIS A 27 -25.02 -15.72 -5.37
C HIS A 27 -23.75 -15.90 -4.53
N LYS A 28 -23.20 -17.12 -4.40
CA LYS A 28 -21.89 -17.30 -3.71
C LYS A 28 -20.74 -16.62 -4.45
N ILE A 29 -20.74 -16.66 -5.79
CA ILE A 29 -19.68 -16.05 -6.62
C ILE A 29 -19.87 -14.53 -6.74
N GLN A 30 -21.11 -14.05 -6.88
CA GLN A 30 -21.42 -12.62 -6.89
C GLN A 30 -21.17 -11.95 -5.54
N ASN A 31 -21.38 -12.65 -4.43
CA ASN A 31 -21.11 -12.12 -3.09
C ASN A 31 -19.60 -11.93 -2.83
N ILE A 32 -18.72 -12.73 -3.44
CA ILE A 32 -17.27 -12.49 -3.34
C ILE A 32 -16.87 -11.22 -4.10
N SER A 33 -17.43 -10.99 -5.30
CA SER A 33 -17.15 -9.78 -6.08
C SER A 33 -17.82 -8.50 -5.54
N ALA A 34 -19.04 -8.59 -5.00
CA ALA A 34 -19.81 -7.44 -4.54
C ALA A 34 -19.34 -6.95 -3.15
N THR A 35 -18.84 -7.85 -2.29
CA THR A 35 -18.27 -7.46 -1.00
C THR A 35 -16.89 -6.81 -1.16
N LEU A 36 -16.15 -7.14 -2.24
CA LEU A 36 -14.85 -6.54 -2.55
C LEU A 36 -14.92 -5.15 -3.20
N ALA A 37 -15.98 -4.86 -3.97
CA ALA A 37 -16.14 -3.56 -4.63
C ALA A 37 -16.49 -2.42 -3.65
N LEU A 38 -16.99 -2.74 -2.45
CA LEU A 38 -17.54 -1.76 -1.49
C LEU A 38 -16.56 -1.31 -0.40
N THR A 39 -15.33 -1.84 -0.33
CA THR A 39 -14.37 -1.48 0.75
C THR A 39 -13.10 -0.75 0.29
N ILE A 40 -12.92 -0.49 -1.01
CA ILE A 40 -11.77 0.28 -1.54
C ILE A 40 -12.19 1.70 -1.95
N GLY A 41 -13.42 2.11 -1.62
CA GLY A 41 -14.01 3.40 -1.94
C GLY A 41 -13.70 4.53 -0.94
N THR A 42 -12.89 4.31 0.09
CA THR A 42 -12.44 5.37 0.98
C THR A 42 -11.06 5.86 0.54
N PHE A 43 -11.08 7.09 0.01
CA PHE A 43 -9.94 7.97 -0.25
C PHE A 43 -8.72 7.69 0.63
N LEU A 44 -7.76 6.95 0.08
CA LEU A 44 -6.35 7.04 0.46
C LEU A 44 -5.66 7.64 -0.76
N SER A 45 -5.61 8.97 -0.80
CA SER A 45 -4.76 9.70 -1.72
C SER A 45 -3.35 9.12 -1.64
N ILE A 46 -2.91 8.48 -2.73
CA ILE A 46 -1.61 7.83 -2.82
C ILE A 46 -0.57 8.94 -2.90
N SER A 47 -0.05 9.37 -1.75
CA SER A 47 1.19 10.14 -1.69
C SER A 47 2.28 9.24 -2.27
N ASN A 48 3.15 9.77 -3.14
CA ASN A 48 4.38 9.05 -3.47
C ASN A 48 5.14 8.87 -2.15
N SER A 49 5.19 7.64 -1.61
CA SER A 49 5.98 7.35 -0.41
C SER A 49 7.41 7.80 -0.69
N SER A 50 7.79 8.83 0.04
CA SER A 50 9.13 9.33 0.12
C SER A 50 9.53 9.03 1.54
N GLN A 51 10.48 8.09 1.68
CA GLN A 51 11.02 7.73 2.99
C GLN A 51 11.49 9.01 3.66
N ALA A 52 10.86 9.40 4.78
CA ALA A 52 11.40 10.47 5.59
C ALA A 52 12.83 10.11 5.98
N ALA A 53 13.61 11.14 6.26
CA ALA A 53 14.89 10.95 6.87
C ALA A 53 14.73 10.26 8.21
N ILE A 54 15.04 8.96 8.28
CA ILE A 54 15.42 8.35 9.55
C ILE A 54 16.85 8.79 9.81
N PHE A 55 17.07 9.41 10.97
CA PHE A 55 18.37 9.94 11.33
C PHE A 55 18.70 9.67 12.80
N THR A 56 19.98 9.78 13.11
CA THR A 56 20.50 9.76 14.47
C THR A 56 21.05 11.14 14.79
N THR A 57 20.59 11.70 15.92
CA THR A 57 21.15 12.93 16.47
C THR A 57 22.43 12.58 17.23
N ASN A 58 23.57 13.11 16.81
CA ASN A 58 24.81 13.01 17.58
C ASN A 58 25.01 14.30 18.34
N PHE A 59 25.06 14.24 19.67
CA PHE A 59 25.11 15.40 20.53
C PHE A 59 26.13 15.23 21.66
N THR A 60 26.58 16.34 22.23
CA THR A 60 27.32 16.38 23.49
C THR A 60 26.40 16.93 24.55
N GLN A 61 26.25 16.23 25.68
CA GLN A 61 25.46 16.70 26.81
C GLN A 61 26.35 16.93 28.03
N ILE A 62 26.44 18.17 28.49
CA ILE A 62 27.21 18.57 29.67
C ILE A 62 26.22 18.95 30.75
N GLY A 63 26.29 18.33 31.94
CA GLY A 63 25.36 18.62 33.03
C GLY A 63 23.99 17.91 32.93
N GLY A 64 23.88 16.88 32.07
CA GLY A 64 22.66 16.07 31.91
C GLY A 64 21.51 16.85 31.30
N SER A 65 20.26 16.48 31.61
CA SER A 65 19.06 17.10 31.04
C SER A 65 18.89 18.59 31.38
N LYS A 66 19.61 19.08 32.39
CA LYS A 66 19.59 20.48 32.81
C LYS A 66 20.66 21.34 32.14
N GLY A 67 21.68 20.76 31.53
CA GLY A 67 22.79 21.54 30.98
C GLY A 67 22.83 21.59 29.47
N ASP A 68 23.95 22.02 28.92
CA ASP A 68 24.12 22.24 27.49
C ASP A 68 24.00 20.95 26.69
N ILE A 69 23.21 21.01 25.61
CA ILE A 69 23.05 19.93 24.63
C ILE A 69 23.50 20.48 23.29
N GLU A 70 24.73 20.19 22.89
CA GLU A 70 25.29 20.68 21.63
C GLU A 70 25.03 19.69 20.50
N LEU A 71 24.41 20.15 19.41
CA LEU A 71 24.27 19.33 18.20
C LEU A 71 25.64 19.23 17.50
N ASN A 72 26.23 18.03 17.52
CA ASN A 72 27.52 17.79 16.86
C ASN A 72 27.32 17.47 15.37
N SER A 73 26.42 16.53 15.08
CA SER A 73 26.15 16.07 13.71
C SER A 73 24.85 15.29 13.62
N ILE A 74 24.39 15.07 12.40
CA ILE A 74 23.27 14.19 12.08
C ILE A 74 23.79 13.08 11.17
N THR A 75 23.45 11.84 11.50
CA THR A 75 23.68 10.69 10.63
C THR A 75 22.38 10.30 9.96
N GLN A 76 22.30 10.37 8.64
CA GLN A 76 21.14 9.96 7.85
C GLN A 76 21.60 9.05 6.70
N ASN A 77 20.94 7.91 6.50
CA ASN A 77 21.29 6.94 5.44
C ASN A 77 22.78 6.51 5.47
N GLY A 78 23.40 6.47 6.65
CA GLY A 78 24.82 6.14 6.82
C GLY A 78 25.79 7.28 6.53
N GLU A 79 25.31 8.44 6.08
CA GLU A 79 26.13 9.65 5.92
C GLU A 79 25.98 10.57 7.13
N THR A 80 27.12 11.02 7.68
CA THR A 80 27.18 11.97 8.79
C THR A 80 27.52 13.36 8.26
N PHE A 81 26.76 14.36 8.69
CA PHE A 81 27.05 15.77 8.40
C PHE A 81 26.89 16.61 9.66
N ASP A 82 27.78 17.58 9.80
CA ASP A 82 27.91 18.51 10.93
C ASP A 82 27.69 19.99 10.51
N SER A 83 27.43 20.19 9.23
CA SER A 83 27.29 21.50 8.62
C SER A 83 25.83 21.74 8.26
N PHE A 84 25.23 22.73 8.92
CA PHE A 84 23.81 23.06 8.78
C PHE A 84 23.61 24.40 8.05
N ILE A 85 22.45 24.54 7.43
CA ILE A 85 21.97 25.77 6.82
C ILE A 85 21.39 26.65 7.92
N SER A 86 21.78 27.91 7.94
CA SER A 86 21.32 28.86 8.95
C SER A 86 19.99 29.47 8.55
N ILE A 87 19.17 29.85 9.52
CA ILE A 87 17.96 30.63 9.30
C ILE A 87 18.35 32.09 9.09
N LYS A 88 18.06 32.61 7.90
CA LYS A 88 18.30 34.00 7.50
C LYS A 88 17.28 34.95 8.11
N ASN A 89 16.01 34.57 8.08
CA ASN A 89 14.90 35.42 8.53
C ASN A 89 13.76 34.57 9.09
N VAL A 90 13.02 35.13 10.05
CA VAL A 90 11.81 34.56 10.62
C VAL A 90 10.68 35.58 10.53
N GLU A 91 9.48 35.12 10.20
CA GLU A 91 8.25 35.92 10.20
C GLU A 91 7.19 35.20 11.04
N ILE A 92 6.94 35.68 12.25
CA ILE A 92 5.88 35.15 13.13
C ILE A 92 4.52 35.74 12.70
N ASP A 93 3.52 34.88 12.54
CA ASP A 93 2.15 35.27 12.21
C ASP A 93 1.30 35.40 13.50
N TRP A 94 1.46 36.53 14.19
CA TRP A 94 0.71 36.89 15.40
C TRP A 94 -0.80 37.05 15.20
N THR A 95 -1.29 37.05 13.95
CA THR A 95 -2.74 37.12 13.68
C THR A 95 -3.42 35.77 13.86
N LYS A 96 -2.64 34.68 13.81
CA LYS A 96 -3.14 33.33 13.98
C LYS A 96 -2.83 32.74 15.34
N THR A 97 -2.00 33.42 16.13
CA THR A 97 -1.73 33.00 17.51
C THR A 97 -2.90 33.37 18.40
N THR A 98 -3.32 32.46 19.27
CA THR A 98 -4.42 32.73 20.19
C THR A 98 -3.94 33.76 21.21
N LYS A 99 -4.61 34.92 21.26
CA LYS A 99 -4.34 35.90 22.32
C LYS A 99 -4.98 35.41 23.59
N VAL A 100 -4.18 34.98 24.54
CA VAL A 100 -4.66 34.63 25.87
C VAL A 100 -5.11 35.90 26.57
N ASP A 101 -6.28 35.84 27.20
CA ASP A 101 -6.80 36.91 28.04
C ASP A 101 -5.82 37.16 29.19
N GLN A 102 -5.22 38.36 29.23
CA GLN A 102 -4.16 38.75 30.16
C GLN A 102 -4.59 38.72 31.65
N THR A 103 -5.84 38.33 31.95
CA THR A 103 -6.43 38.30 33.29
C THR A 103 -6.18 37.02 34.08
N LYS A 104 -5.62 35.95 33.52
CA LYS A 104 -5.28 34.73 34.28
C LYS A 104 -3.80 34.67 34.68
N GLY A 105 -3.55 34.72 35.99
CA GLY A 105 -2.23 34.69 36.63
C GLY A 105 -1.53 33.33 36.63
N THR A 106 -1.45 32.66 35.48
CA THR A 106 -0.62 31.47 35.27
C THR A 106 0.33 31.79 34.14
N ARG A 107 1.55 32.21 34.47
CA ARG A 107 2.47 32.81 33.51
C ARG A 107 3.87 32.26 33.78
N SER A 108 4.58 31.91 32.71
CA SER A 108 5.94 31.39 32.71
C SER A 108 6.84 32.11 33.71
N ASN A 109 7.53 31.33 34.54
CA ASN A 109 8.46 31.83 35.55
C ASN A 109 9.68 32.43 34.84
N GLY A 110 9.60 33.69 34.41
CA GLY A 110 10.78 34.40 33.94
C GLY A 110 11.88 34.37 35.02
N GLU A 111 13.14 34.26 34.60
CA GLU A 111 14.33 34.15 35.47
C GLU A 111 14.37 35.18 36.63
N THR A 112 13.64 36.30 36.53
CA THR A 112 13.69 37.41 37.49
C THR A 112 12.43 37.61 38.36
N GLY A 113 11.43 36.73 38.33
CA GLY A 113 10.36 36.64 39.34
C GLY A 113 9.47 37.87 39.61
N SER A 114 9.60 38.99 38.89
CA SER A 114 8.79 40.19 39.13
C SER A 114 8.75 41.10 37.90
N GLY A 115 7.70 40.97 37.09
CA GLY A 115 7.44 41.84 35.95
C GLY A 115 6.01 41.72 35.45
N SER A 116 5.44 42.81 34.95
CA SER A 116 4.15 42.77 34.24
C SER A 116 4.28 41.87 33.03
N ILE A 117 3.54 40.76 33.03
CA ILE A 117 3.58 39.82 31.91
C ILE A 117 2.78 40.38 30.74
N ASN A 118 3.46 40.53 29.61
CA ASN A 118 2.94 41.02 28.33
C ASN A 118 3.13 40.00 27.20
N ASN A 119 3.43 38.74 27.52
CA ASN A 119 3.33 37.61 26.60
C ASN A 119 1.86 37.42 26.23
N THR A 120 1.59 37.34 24.93
CA THR A 120 0.29 37.05 24.33
C THR A 120 -0.18 35.61 24.57
N GLY A 121 0.66 34.79 25.22
CA GLY A 121 0.40 33.40 25.56
C GLY A 121 0.58 32.48 24.35
N SER A 122 1.50 32.82 23.45
CA SER A 122 1.64 32.11 22.16
C SER A 122 3.01 31.49 21.94
N LEU A 123 4.09 32.25 22.19
CA LEU A 123 5.47 31.77 22.05
C LEU A 123 6.39 32.53 23.00
N SER A 124 7.19 31.81 23.77
CA SER A 124 8.30 32.35 24.56
C SER A 124 9.59 31.60 24.22
N THR A 125 10.72 32.17 24.64
CA THR A 125 12.04 31.51 24.55
C THR A 125 12.40 31.01 25.93
N GLU A 126 12.90 29.79 25.98
CA GLU A 126 13.29 29.10 27.21
C GLU A 126 14.62 28.37 26.99
N LYS A 127 15.29 28.02 28.09
CA LYS A 127 16.51 27.20 28.07
C LYS A 127 16.53 26.20 29.22
N THR A 128 17.45 25.23 29.16
CA THR A 128 17.68 24.33 30.29
C THR A 128 18.29 25.07 31.48
N ASP A 129 18.02 24.60 32.71
CA ASP A 129 18.40 25.30 33.98
C ASP A 129 19.86 25.77 34.07
N ASN A 130 20.78 24.97 33.53
CA ASN A 130 22.21 25.18 33.56
C ASN A 130 22.78 25.43 32.14
N SER A 131 21.94 25.88 31.20
CA SER A 131 22.40 26.24 29.85
C SER A 131 23.34 27.45 29.91
N THR A 132 24.45 27.38 29.19
CA THR A 132 25.39 28.49 29.01
C THR A 132 25.04 29.38 27.81
N SER A 133 23.96 29.07 27.08
CA SER A 133 23.51 29.88 25.95
C SER A 133 23.28 31.33 26.36
N SER A 134 23.75 32.26 25.53
CA SER A 134 23.55 33.70 25.72
C SER A 134 22.16 34.17 25.35
N ILE A 135 21.30 33.29 24.85
CA ILE A 135 19.93 33.63 24.48
C ILE A 135 19.14 33.95 25.74
N LEU A 136 18.50 35.12 25.72
CA LEU A 136 17.67 35.59 26.81
C LEU A 136 16.36 34.80 26.83
N VAL A 137 16.01 34.25 28.00
CA VAL A 137 14.67 33.71 28.27
C VAL A 137 13.70 34.87 28.22
N SER A 138 12.84 34.91 27.20
CA SER A 138 11.86 36.00 27.03
C SER A 138 10.82 35.94 28.14
N GLY A 139 10.57 34.75 28.69
CA GLY A 139 9.64 34.46 29.79
C GLY A 139 8.31 35.19 29.59
N THR A 140 8.16 36.30 30.31
CA THR A 140 6.92 37.07 30.38
C THR A 140 6.66 38.01 29.21
N LYS A 141 7.52 38.03 28.18
CA LYS A 141 7.36 38.85 26.96
C LYS A 141 7.24 38.01 25.69
N ASP A 142 6.48 38.51 24.72
CA ASP A 142 6.47 37.98 23.35
C ASP A 142 7.89 37.94 22.78
N VAL A 143 8.24 36.81 22.16
CA VAL A 143 9.50 36.66 21.44
C VAL A 143 9.52 37.53 20.17
N THR A 144 10.67 38.11 19.83
CA THR A 144 10.86 38.80 18.54
C THR A 144 11.31 37.84 17.43
N ASN A 145 11.11 38.22 16.16
CA ASN A 145 11.61 37.45 15.02
C ASN A 145 13.13 37.17 15.11
N ASP A 146 13.91 38.14 15.62
CA ASP A 146 15.36 37.98 15.78
C ASP A 146 15.71 37.00 16.89
N GLN A 147 14.99 37.01 18.02
CA GLN A 147 15.19 36.02 19.08
C GLN A 147 14.84 34.60 18.61
N VAL A 148 13.75 34.42 17.86
CA VAL A 148 13.43 33.11 17.27
C VAL A 148 14.52 32.64 16.31
N LYS A 149 15.03 33.56 15.49
CA LYS A 149 16.15 33.29 14.58
C LYS A 149 17.42 32.92 15.34
N GLU A 150 17.69 33.55 16.49
CA GLU A 150 18.82 33.20 17.36
C GLU A 150 18.66 31.79 17.94
N VAL A 151 17.49 31.44 18.49
CA VAL A 151 17.20 30.09 19.01
C VAL A 151 17.48 29.01 17.97
N PHE A 152 16.99 29.16 16.74
CA PHE A 152 17.18 28.13 15.72
C PHE A 152 18.56 28.13 15.05
N ASN A 153 19.34 29.20 15.20
CA ASN A 153 20.74 29.22 14.77
C ASN A 153 21.72 28.86 15.88
N ASP A 154 21.23 28.71 17.11
CA ASP A 154 22.04 28.23 18.21
C ASP A 154 22.48 26.79 17.93
N LYS A 155 23.74 26.50 18.24
CA LYS A 155 24.26 25.13 18.14
C LYS A 155 23.76 24.28 19.32
N TYR A 156 23.33 24.94 20.40
CA TYR A 156 22.79 24.30 21.57
C TYR A 156 21.28 24.05 21.44
N LEU A 157 20.90 22.77 21.44
CA LEU A 157 19.53 22.28 21.59
C LEU A 157 19.02 22.41 23.04
N SER A 158 19.77 23.07 23.93
CA SER A 158 19.32 23.43 25.27
C SER A 158 18.49 24.71 25.30
N THR A 159 18.37 25.44 24.18
CA THR A 159 17.48 26.59 24.01
C THR A 159 16.32 26.20 23.10
N PHE A 160 15.10 26.60 23.42
CA PHE A 160 13.91 26.21 22.67
C PHE A 160 12.84 27.29 22.71
N LEU A 161 11.88 27.16 21.80
CA LEU A 161 10.64 27.94 21.82
C LEU A 161 9.59 27.14 22.58
N ASP A 162 9.03 27.76 23.60
CA ASP A 162 7.92 27.20 24.36
C ASP A 162 6.60 27.75 23.80
N GLY A 163 5.67 26.84 23.53
CA GLY A 163 4.31 27.16 23.13
C GLY A 163 3.43 27.25 24.37
N GLU A 164 2.96 28.44 24.69
CA GLU A 164 2.17 28.67 25.91
C GLU A 164 0.68 28.30 25.71
N ASP A 165 -0.03 28.02 26.81
CA ASP A 165 -1.50 27.85 26.97
C ASP A 165 -2.22 27.03 25.87
N ASP A 166 -2.62 27.70 24.78
CA ASP A 166 -3.42 27.13 23.69
C ASP A 166 -2.57 26.39 22.65
N GLY A 167 -1.24 26.49 22.76
CA GLY A 167 -0.28 25.66 22.05
C GLY A 167 -0.21 25.84 20.53
N PHE A 168 -0.85 26.89 20.00
CA PHE A 168 -0.83 27.19 18.57
C PHE A 168 0.16 28.30 18.25
N PHE A 169 1.06 28.02 17.30
CA PHE A 169 1.91 29.04 16.70
C PHE A 169 2.00 28.88 15.18
N SER A 170 2.38 29.95 14.48
CA SER A 170 2.61 29.94 13.04
C SER A 170 3.76 30.87 12.69
N MET A 171 4.82 30.34 12.06
CA MET A 171 5.97 31.15 11.63
C MET A 171 6.54 30.66 10.31
N LYS A 172 7.00 31.62 9.49
CA LYS A 172 7.82 31.31 8.32
C LYS A 172 9.28 31.46 8.69
N MET A 173 10.10 30.51 8.25
CA MET A 173 11.54 30.52 8.42
C MET A 173 12.19 30.44 7.04
N PHE A 174 13.06 31.40 6.73
CA PHE A 174 13.80 31.46 5.49
C PHE A 174 15.25 31.07 5.71
N PHE A 175 15.77 30.19 4.86
CA PHE A 175 17.13 29.71 4.92
C PHE A 175 18.12 30.69 4.26
N ASP A 176 19.35 30.70 4.74
CA ASP A 176 20.46 31.46 4.13
C ASP A 176 20.88 30.90 2.76
N GLN A 177 20.50 29.64 2.49
CA GLN A 177 20.75 28.93 1.24
C GLN A 177 19.50 28.22 0.74
N LYS A 178 19.34 28.17 -0.59
CA LYS A 178 18.29 27.38 -1.24
C LYS A 178 18.58 25.89 -1.08
N ILE A 179 17.63 25.15 -0.51
CA ILE A 179 17.71 23.70 -0.40
C ILE A 179 17.21 23.10 -1.72
N THR A 180 17.96 22.19 -2.31
CA THR A 180 17.62 21.55 -3.59
C THR A 180 17.65 20.04 -3.45
N GLN A 181 16.63 19.38 -3.97
CA GLN A 181 16.50 17.92 -4.00
C GLN A 181 17.66 17.33 -4.80
N ASP A 182 18.39 16.40 -4.20
CA ASP A 182 19.51 15.71 -4.85
C ASP A 182 19.27 14.21 -5.02
N ASN A 183 18.05 13.73 -4.76
CA ASN A 183 17.62 12.33 -4.87
C ASN A 183 18.43 11.34 -4.00
N THR A 184 19.35 11.82 -3.17
CA THR A 184 20.08 10.98 -2.19
C THR A 184 19.21 10.68 -0.95
N GLY A 185 18.11 11.43 -0.79
CA GLY A 185 17.28 11.44 0.41
C GLY A 185 17.82 12.37 1.51
N LEU A 186 19.00 12.95 1.33
CA LEU A 186 19.66 13.83 2.30
C LEU A 186 19.23 15.30 2.19
N ASP A 187 18.30 15.61 1.28
CA ASP A 187 17.61 16.89 1.12
C ASP A 187 16.53 17.07 2.20
N SER A 188 16.95 16.90 3.46
CA SER A 188 16.05 16.77 4.60
C SER A 188 16.15 17.94 5.56
N LEU A 189 14.99 18.24 6.13
CA LEU A 189 14.76 19.12 7.26
C LEU A 189 14.60 18.26 8.50
N PHE A 190 15.17 18.70 9.61
CA PHE A 190 15.11 17.99 10.88
C PHE A 190 14.49 18.89 11.94
N PHE A 191 13.57 18.34 12.70
CA PHE A 191 12.79 19.03 13.71
C PHE A 191 12.97 18.31 15.04
N TRP A 192 13.08 19.07 16.12
CA TRP A 192 13.06 18.54 17.48
C TRP A 192 12.01 19.25 18.32
N GLU A 193 11.33 18.49 19.17
CA GLU A 193 10.35 19.01 20.11
C GLU A 193 10.52 18.35 21.47
N ARG A 194 10.50 19.14 22.55
CA ARG A 194 10.48 18.61 23.90
C ARG A 194 9.07 18.12 24.26
N GLY A 195 8.97 17.06 25.05
CA GLY A 195 7.69 16.53 25.54
C GLY A 195 6.94 15.64 24.56
N MET A 196 7.21 15.73 23.24
CA MET A 196 6.58 14.90 22.20
C MET A 196 5.05 15.00 22.21
N ASN A 197 4.50 16.17 22.56
CA ASN A 197 3.10 16.36 22.93
C ASN A 197 2.27 17.09 21.86
N SER A 198 2.91 17.58 20.79
CA SER A 198 2.23 18.41 19.78
C SER A 198 2.25 17.84 18.38
N ASP A 199 1.23 18.22 17.60
CA ASP A 199 1.24 18.00 16.16
C ASP A 199 1.87 19.22 15.48
N LEU A 200 2.74 19.00 14.50
CA LEU A 200 3.31 20.07 13.68
C LEU A 200 2.82 19.95 12.25
N THR A 201 2.59 21.08 11.60
CA THR A 201 2.38 21.15 10.15
C THR A 201 3.51 21.94 9.53
N VAL A 202 4.19 21.32 8.58
CA VAL A 202 5.31 21.92 7.84
C VAL A 202 4.91 22.09 6.40
N SER A 203 5.09 23.28 5.84
CA SER A 203 4.88 23.53 4.42
C SER A 203 6.10 24.19 3.80
N ALA A 204 6.45 23.81 2.58
CA ALA A 204 7.52 24.47 1.83
C ALA A 204 7.13 25.91 1.45
N VAL A 205 8.08 26.84 1.49
CA VAL A 205 7.89 28.21 0.95
C VAL A 205 8.94 28.58 -0.09
N ASP A 206 8.53 29.40 -1.05
CA ASP A 206 9.41 30.01 -2.05
C ASP A 206 10.12 31.26 -1.51
N GLU A 207 10.94 31.90 -2.35
CA GLU A 207 11.73 33.10 -2.00
C GLU A 207 10.87 34.29 -1.54
N LYS A 208 9.58 34.31 -1.90
CA LYS A 208 8.63 35.38 -1.56
C LYS A 208 7.78 35.02 -0.35
N GLY A 209 8.04 33.87 0.28
CA GLY A 209 7.26 33.38 1.40
C GLY A 209 5.90 32.82 1.02
N LYS A 210 5.67 32.50 -0.26
CA LYS A 210 4.44 31.81 -0.70
C LYS A 210 4.59 30.31 -0.45
N VAL A 211 3.56 29.69 0.12
CA VAL A 211 3.51 28.24 0.30
C VAL A 211 3.45 27.54 -1.06
N ILE A 212 4.29 26.52 -1.23
CA ILE A 212 4.40 25.69 -2.43
C ILE A 212 4.33 24.21 -2.07
N GLY A 213 3.87 23.38 -2.99
CA GLY A 213 3.76 21.94 -2.77
C GLY A 213 2.67 21.54 -1.78
N GLN A 214 2.88 20.40 -1.12
CA GLN A 214 2.00 19.82 -0.11
C GLN A 214 2.52 20.12 1.30
N SER A 215 1.61 20.23 2.26
CA SER A 215 1.97 20.30 3.68
C SER A 215 2.18 18.90 4.26
N VAL A 216 3.17 18.75 5.13
CA VAL A 216 3.47 17.52 5.86
C VAL A 216 3.02 17.67 7.29
N LYS A 217 2.12 16.79 7.74
CA LYS A 217 1.68 16.73 9.14
C LYS A 217 2.58 15.77 9.93
N LEU A 218 3.36 16.32 10.83
CA LEU A 218 4.10 15.62 11.87
C LEU A 218 3.20 15.46 13.09
N VAL A 219 3.19 14.28 13.67
CA VAL A 219 2.23 13.87 14.68
C VAL A 219 2.99 13.46 15.93
N ARG A 220 2.47 13.87 17.08
CA ARG A 220 2.95 13.44 18.40
C ARG A 220 2.96 11.93 18.56
N THR A 221 3.71 11.46 19.54
CA THR A 221 3.76 10.04 19.89
C THR A 221 2.36 9.50 20.17
N GLY A 222 1.98 8.39 19.52
CA GLY A 222 0.66 7.77 19.71
C GLY A 222 -0.50 8.47 19.00
N GLY A 223 -0.28 9.66 18.40
CA GLY A 223 -1.30 10.40 17.65
C GLY A 223 -1.73 9.72 16.34
N LEU A 224 -1.03 8.67 15.90
CA LEU A 224 -1.36 7.84 14.73
C LEU A 224 -1.97 6.47 15.10
N SER A 225 -2.44 6.28 16.34
CA SER A 225 -2.96 4.99 16.82
C SER A 225 -4.14 4.46 16.00
N THR A 226 -5.08 5.31 15.61
CA THR A 226 -6.22 4.95 14.76
C THR A 226 -5.76 4.50 13.38
N GLU A 227 -4.86 5.24 12.73
CA GLU A 227 -4.30 4.91 11.43
C GLU A 227 -3.50 3.59 11.49
N LYS A 228 -2.72 3.36 12.54
CA LYS A 228 -2.01 2.09 12.78
C LYS A 228 -2.96 0.90 12.94
N ASN A 229 -4.04 1.08 13.68
CA ASN A 229 -5.07 0.05 13.86
C ASN A 229 -5.76 -0.27 12.52
N ASN A 230 -6.10 0.76 11.74
CA ASN A 230 -6.67 0.58 10.40
C ASN A 230 -5.71 -0.17 9.47
N LEU A 231 -4.42 0.18 9.49
CA LEU A 231 -3.39 -0.51 8.72
C LEU A 231 -3.26 -1.99 9.13
N SER A 232 -3.25 -2.27 10.44
CA SER A 232 -3.22 -3.64 10.98
C SER A 232 -4.44 -4.47 10.54
N ASN A 233 -5.63 -3.86 10.57
CA ASN A 233 -6.85 -4.49 10.07
C ASN A 233 -6.75 -4.81 8.57
N LEU A 234 -6.26 -3.87 7.77
CA LEU A 234 -6.04 -4.08 6.33
C LEU A 234 -5.03 -5.21 6.07
N GLN A 235 -3.93 -5.28 6.83
CA GLN A 235 -2.96 -6.37 6.73
C GLN A 235 -3.58 -7.73 7.07
N THR A 236 -4.43 -7.78 8.09
CA THR A 236 -5.17 -8.99 8.48
C THR A 236 -6.09 -9.45 7.36
N THR A 237 -6.86 -8.52 6.76
CA THR A 237 -7.71 -8.82 5.59
C THR A 237 -6.89 -9.32 4.40
N LEU A 238 -5.75 -8.69 4.11
CA LEU A 238 -4.89 -9.08 2.99
C LEU A 238 -4.27 -10.47 3.20
N THR A 239 -3.92 -10.79 4.44
CA THR A 239 -3.39 -12.12 4.82
C THR A 239 -4.46 -13.19 4.61
N LYS A 240 -5.71 -12.91 5.01
CA LYS A 240 -6.84 -13.83 4.77
C LYS A 240 -7.08 -14.07 3.28
N LEU A 241 -7.08 -13.03 2.46
CA LEU A 241 -7.28 -13.15 1.01
C LEU A 241 -6.18 -14.00 0.35
N SER A 242 -4.92 -13.70 0.68
CA SER A 242 -3.75 -14.36 0.09
C SER A 242 -3.55 -15.80 0.56
N SER A 243 -3.84 -16.09 1.83
CA SER A 243 -3.54 -17.39 2.45
C SER A 243 -4.71 -18.36 2.49
N ILE A 244 -5.95 -17.87 2.30
CA ILE A 244 -7.16 -18.71 2.42
C ILE A 244 -8.00 -18.64 1.15
N ASP A 245 -8.48 -17.44 0.77
CA ASP A 245 -9.52 -17.32 -0.24
C ASP A 245 -9.01 -17.60 -1.67
N ILE A 246 -7.82 -17.08 -2.02
CA ILE A 246 -7.13 -17.36 -3.29
C ILE A 246 -6.79 -18.86 -3.41
N PRO A 247 -6.08 -19.49 -2.45
CA PRO A 247 -5.77 -20.93 -2.51
C PRO A 247 -7.01 -21.82 -2.58
N THR A 248 -8.08 -21.46 -1.87
CA THR A 248 -9.36 -22.20 -1.93
C THR A 248 -9.96 -22.12 -3.34
N SER A 249 -9.95 -20.95 -3.96
CA SER A 249 -10.44 -20.76 -5.34
C SER A 249 -9.59 -21.54 -6.35
N GLN A 250 -8.26 -21.54 -6.19
CA GLN A 250 -7.34 -22.34 -7.02
C GLN A 250 -7.62 -23.84 -6.89
N THR A 251 -7.89 -24.32 -5.67
CA THR A 251 -8.25 -25.73 -5.42
C THR A 251 -9.56 -26.09 -6.12
N GLN A 252 -10.60 -25.24 -6.03
CA GLN A 252 -11.87 -25.47 -6.72
C GLN A 252 -11.74 -25.49 -8.25
N ILE A 253 -10.91 -24.61 -8.81
CA ILE A 253 -10.56 -24.62 -10.24
C ILE A 253 -9.89 -25.95 -10.62
N ALA A 254 -8.94 -26.43 -9.81
CA ALA A 254 -8.26 -27.70 -10.05
C ALA A 254 -9.23 -28.89 -10.04
N THR A 255 -10.13 -28.96 -9.05
CA THR A 255 -11.17 -29.99 -8.98
C THR A 255 -12.09 -29.94 -10.20
N THR A 256 -12.55 -28.74 -10.60
CA THR A 256 -13.42 -28.58 -11.77
C THR A 256 -12.73 -29.03 -13.06
N ARG A 257 -11.42 -28.78 -13.21
CA ARG A 257 -10.63 -29.30 -14.34
C ARG A 257 -10.57 -30.83 -14.37
N GLN A 258 -10.45 -31.48 -13.22
CA GLN A 258 -10.50 -32.94 -13.14
C GLN A 258 -11.87 -33.51 -13.54
N GLU A 259 -12.97 -32.86 -13.10
CA GLU A 259 -14.32 -33.23 -13.53
C GLU A 259 -14.49 -33.12 -15.05
N ILE A 260 -13.99 -32.03 -15.65
CA ILE A 260 -13.99 -31.83 -17.11
C ILE A 260 -13.22 -32.95 -17.83
N ASN A 261 -12.05 -33.34 -17.33
CA ASN A 261 -11.28 -34.43 -17.91
C ASN A 261 -12.03 -35.77 -17.87
N THR A 262 -12.72 -36.07 -16.77
CA THR A 262 -13.56 -37.26 -16.66
C THR A 262 -14.73 -37.25 -17.64
N LEU A 263 -15.39 -36.10 -17.81
CA LEU A 263 -16.47 -35.91 -18.80
C LEU A 263 -15.95 -36.09 -20.23
N ASN A 264 -14.78 -35.54 -20.55
CA ASN A 264 -14.14 -35.72 -21.85
C ASN A 264 -13.86 -37.21 -22.15
N ASN A 265 -13.31 -37.95 -21.18
CA ASN A 265 -13.06 -39.39 -21.33
C ASN A 265 -14.37 -40.18 -21.55
N THR A 266 -15.46 -39.77 -20.90
CA THR A 266 -16.80 -40.35 -21.10
C THR A 266 -17.30 -40.09 -22.52
N ILE A 267 -17.14 -38.86 -23.02
CA ILE A 267 -17.50 -38.49 -24.40
C ILE A 267 -16.73 -39.34 -25.40
N VAL A 268 -15.41 -39.49 -25.22
CA VAL A 268 -14.57 -40.33 -26.08
C VAL A 268 -15.08 -41.78 -26.10
N THR A 269 -15.42 -42.32 -24.92
CA THR A 269 -15.95 -43.68 -24.79
C THR A 269 -17.27 -43.84 -25.52
N LEU A 270 -18.25 -42.97 -25.26
CA LEU A 270 -19.57 -43.01 -25.92
C LEU A 270 -19.43 -42.85 -27.44
N THR A 271 -18.58 -41.93 -27.89
CA THR A 271 -18.30 -41.70 -29.31
C THR A 271 -17.72 -42.95 -29.98
N SER A 272 -16.84 -43.68 -29.30
CA SER A 272 -16.25 -44.93 -29.82
C SER A 272 -17.24 -46.10 -29.92
N GLN A 273 -18.32 -46.08 -29.13
CA GLN A 273 -19.35 -47.13 -29.16
C GLN A 273 -20.34 -46.97 -30.32
N ILE A 274 -20.54 -45.74 -30.80
CA ILE A 274 -21.51 -45.42 -31.88
C ILE A 274 -21.22 -46.23 -33.15
N PRO A 275 -19.99 -46.26 -33.71
CA PRO A 275 -19.71 -47.01 -34.95
C PRO A 275 -20.01 -48.51 -34.85
N ASN A 276 -19.77 -49.12 -33.70
CA ASN A 276 -20.08 -50.55 -33.48
C ASN A 276 -21.60 -50.79 -33.48
N LEU A 277 -22.37 -49.91 -32.83
CA LEU A 277 -23.83 -49.99 -32.83
C LEU A 277 -24.41 -49.75 -34.22
N GLU A 278 -23.86 -48.78 -34.97
CA GLU A 278 -24.22 -48.54 -36.36
C GLU A 278 -23.92 -49.76 -37.25
N GLY A 279 -22.75 -50.39 -37.09
CA GLY A 279 -22.38 -51.62 -37.79
C GLY A 279 -23.31 -52.80 -37.48
N ASN A 280 -23.74 -52.95 -36.22
CA ASN A 280 -24.73 -53.95 -35.82
C ASN A 280 -26.09 -53.68 -36.47
N VAL A 281 -26.54 -52.42 -36.49
CA VAL A 281 -27.78 -52.01 -37.17
C VAL A 281 -27.71 -52.35 -38.66
N GLN A 282 -26.60 -52.04 -39.33
CA GLN A 282 -26.41 -52.34 -40.75
C GLN A 282 -26.42 -53.85 -41.03
N THR A 283 -25.73 -54.64 -40.21
CA THR A 283 -25.68 -56.10 -40.35
C THR A 283 -27.06 -56.74 -40.15
N SER A 284 -27.79 -56.33 -39.11
CA SER A 284 -29.16 -56.82 -38.87
C SER A 284 -30.11 -56.40 -39.98
N GLN A 285 -29.98 -55.19 -40.53
CA GLN A 285 -30.80 -54.73 -41.65
C GLN A 285 -30.56 -55.59 -42.90
N SER A 286 -29.30 -55.86 -43.27
CA SER A 286 -28.99 -56.73 -44.41
C SER A 286 -29.54 -58.17 -44.24
N LYS A 287 -29.54 -58.70 -43.01
CA LYS A 287 -30.14 -60.02 -42.71
C LYS A 287 -31.66 -60.01 -42.90
N VAL A 288 -32.34 -58.95 -42.45
CA VAL A 288 -33.78 -58.75 -42.68
C VAL A 288 -34.08 -58.69 -44.19
N ASP A 289 -33.32 -57.90 -44.95
CA ASP A 289 -33.52 -57.75 -46.39
C ASP A 289 -33.31 -59.08 -47.14
N SER A 290 -32.26 -59.84 -46.78
CA SER A 290 -31.99 -61.17 -47.34
C SER A 290 -33.12 -62.17 -47.05
N LEU A 291 -33.61 -62.23 -45.81
CA LEU A 291 -34.70 -63.15 -45.42
C LEU A 291 -36.01 -62.79 -46.13
N ASN A 292 -36.31 -61.50 -46.28
CA ASN A 292 -37.46 -61.01 -47.05
C ASN A 292 -37.36 -61.42 -48.53
N ALA A 293 -36.19 -61.29 -49.15
CA ALA A 293 -35.97 -61.70 -50.53
C ALA A 293 -36.17 -63.21 -50.72
N GLN A 294 -35.70 -64.04 -49.78
CA GLN A 294 -35.90 -65.50 -49.83
C GLN A 294 -37.39 -65.88 -49.73
N LEU A 295 -38.17 -65.21 -48.87
CA LEU A 295 -39.61 -65.45 -48.74
C LEU A 295 -40.42 -65.15 -50.02
N ALA A 296 -39.92 -64.28 -50.90
CA ALA A 296 -40.59 -63.90 -52.14
C ALA A 296 -40.51 -64.96 -53.26
N VAL A 297 -39.68 -66.00 -53.11
CA VAL A 297 -39.45 -67.02 -54.15
C VAL A 297 -40.65 -67.97 -54.30
N ARG A 298 -41.25 -68.02 -55.50
CA ARG A 298 -42.32 -68.95 -55.87
C ARG A 298 -41.75 -70.37 -56.05
N GLY A 299 -41.93 -71.24 -55.05
CA GLY A 299 -41.49 -72.64 -55.09
C GLY A 299 -41.05 -73.24 -53.75
N LEU A 300 -40.94 -72.44 -52.69
CA LEU A 300 -40.56 -72.91 -51.34
C LEU A 300 -41.63 -73.81 -50.71
N SER A 301 -41.19 -74.82 -49.93
CA SER A 301 -42.10 -75.63 -49.13
C SER A 301 -42.70 -74.81 -47.97
N ASN A 302 -43.88 -75.21 -47.48
CA ASN A 302 -44.51 -74.56 -46.32
C ASN A 302 -43.65 -74.64 -45.05
N ARG A 303 -42.80 -75.67 -44.92
CA ARG A 303 -41.87 -75.81 -43.79
C ARG A 303 -40.78 -74.74 -43.85
N ASP A 304 -40.19 -74.54 -45.03
CA ASP A 304 -39.12 -73.55 -45.24
C ASP A 304 -39.64 -72.14 -44.99
N ARG A 305 -40.84 -71.82 -45.49
CA ARG A 305 -41.50 -70.52 -45.23
C ARG A 305 -41.73 -70.27 -43.75
N ARG A 306 -42.15 -71.28 -42.98
CA ARG A 306 -42.31 -71.15 -41.52
C ARG A 306 -40.97 -70.90 -40.81
N ASN A 307 -39.93 -71.62 -41.19
CA ASN A 307 -38.60 -71.43 -40.61
C ASN A 307 -38.05 -70.03 -40.92
N LEU A 308 -38.12 -69.59 -42.18
CA LEU A 308 -37.71 -68.24 -42.60
C LEU A 308 -38.51 -67.15 -41.87
N ASN A 309 -39.82 -67.33 -41.70
CA ASN A 309 -40.63 -66.40 -40.91
C ASN A 309 -40.18 -66.31 -39.44
N SER A 310 -39.82 -67.45 -38.82
CA SER A 310 -39.28 -67.46 -37.45
C SER A 310 -37.97 -66.68 -37.37
N GLN A 311 -37.06 -66.91 -38.32
CA GLN A 311 -35.77 -66.22 -38.37
C GLN A 311 -35.93 -64.71 -38.62
N LEU A 312 -36.87 -64.32 -39.50
CA LEU A 312 -37.18 -62.92 -39.78
C LEU A 312 -37.73 -62.23 -38.53
N SER A 313 -38.59 -62.90 -37.76
CA SER A 313 -39.10 -62.39 -36.49
C SER A 313 -37.95 -62.11 -35.51
N THR A 314 -37.03 -63.07 -35.34
CA THR A 314 -35.84 -62.89 -34.49
C THR A 314 -34.96 -61.74 -34.97
N ALA A 315 -34.65 -61.67 -36.27
CA ALA A 315 -33.82 -60.60 -36.83
C ALA A 315 -34.44 -59.21 -36.66
N ASN A 316 -35.77 -59.10 -36.78
CA ASN A 316 -36.49 -57.86 -36.51
C ASN A 316 -36.42 -57.45 -35.03
N THR A 317 -36.50 -58.40 -34.10
CA THR A 317 -36.30 -58.12 -32.67
C THR A 317 -34.89 -57.60 -32.39
N GLU A 318 -33.86 -58.24 -32.96
CA GLU A 318 -32.47 -57.82 -32.82
C GLU A 318 -32.24 -56.40 -33.37
N LEU A 319 -32.74 -56.10 -34.58
CA LEU A 319 -32.65 -54.77 -35.20
C LEU A 319 -33.31 -53.68 -34.33
N ASN A 320 -34.49 -53.96 -33.80
CA ASN A 320 -35.21 -53.01 -32.95
C ASN A 320 -34.46 -52.76 -31.63
N ASN A 321 -33.83 -53.78 -31.06
CA ASN A 321 -33.03 -53.64 -29.84
C ASN A 321 -31.76 -52.81 -30.11
N ALA A 322 -31.06 -53.05 -31.23
CA ALA A 322 -29.88 -52.27 -31.62
C ALA A 322 -30.21 -50.79 -31.85
N LYS A 323 -31.33 -50.48 -32.54
CA LYS A 323 -31.81 -49.10 -32.74
C LYS A 323 -32.14 -48.38 -31.43
N LYS A 324 -32.75 -49.09 -30.47
CA LYS A 324 -33.01 -48.54 -29.13
C LYS A 324 -31.70 -48.22 -28.41
N ALA A 325 -30.72 -49.13 -28.43
CA ALA A 325 -29.42 -48.90 -27.80
C ALA A 325 -28.69 -47.70 -28.41
N LEU A 326 -28.67 -47.57 -29.74
CA LEU A 326 -28.07 -46.42 -30.43
C LEU A 326 -28.72 -45.10 -30.02
N THR A 327 -30.05 -45.05 -30.01
CA THR A 327 -30.81 -43.87 -29.56
C THR A 327 -30.46 -43.51 -28.11
N SER A 328 -30.40 -44.50 -27.22
CA SER A 328 -30.02 -44.27 -25.81
C SER A 328 -28.60 -43.72 -25.68
N THR A 329 -27.60 -44.31 -26.35
CA THR A 329 -26.21 -43.84 -26.34
C THR A 329 -26.10 -42.39 -26.87
N ASN A 330 -26.81 -42.07 -27.96
CA ASN A 330 -26.79 -40.74 -28.54
C ASN A 330 -27.41 -39.67 -27.62
N ASN A 331 -28.49 -40.01 -26.93
CA ASN A 331 -29.11 -39.14 -25.93
C ASN A 331 -28.18 -38.89 -24.74
N SER A 332 -27.49 -39.93 -24.25
CA SER A 332 -26.48 -39.80 -23.20
C SER A 332 -25.31 -38.91 -23.64
N LEU A 333 -24.77 -39.10 -24.85
CA LEU A 333 -23.69 -38.27 -25.41
C LEU A 333 -24.10 -36.78 -25.44
N THR A 334 -25.30 -36.49 -25.96
CA THR A 334 -25.83 -35.11 -26.03
C THR A 334 -25.93 -34.49 -24.63
N SER A 335 -26.43 -35.23 -23.65
CA SER A 335 -26.53 -34.76 -22.26
C SER A 335 -25.16 -34.48 -21.63
N THR A 336 -24.18 -35.36 -21.85
CA THR A 336 -22.80 -35.19 -21.36
C THR A 336 -22.13 -33.97 -22.02
N GLN A 337 -22.32 -33.77 -23.33
CA GLN A 337 -21.80 -32.59 -24.05
C GLN A 337 -22.38 -31.28 -23.49
N ASN A 338 -23.68 -31.22 -23.23
CA ASN A 338 -24.31 -30.03 -22.62
C ASN A 338 -23.74 -29.74 -21.22
N THR A 339 -23.50 -30.79 -20.43
CA THR A 339 -22.88 -30.67 -19.10
C THR A 339 -21.45 -30.15 -19.19
N LEU A 340 -20.65 -30.67 -20.12
CA LEU A 340 -19.27 -30.23 -20.36
C LEU A 340 -19.21 -28.74 -20.75
N THR A 341 -20.04 -28.31 -21.70
CA THR A 341 -20.11 -26.91 -22.15
C THR A 341 -20.43 -25.96 -20.98
N THR A 342 -21.38 -26.36 -20.13
CA THR A 342 -21.75 -25.58 -18.94
C THR A 342 -20.59 -25.47 -17.94
N LYS A 343 -19.90 -26.58 -17.67
CA LYS A 343 -18.74 -26.62 -16.76
C LYS A 343 -17.55 -25.81 -17.29
N ASN A 344 -17.27 -25.86 -18.59
CA ASN A 344 -16.21 -25.06 -19.21
C ASN A 344 -16.47 -23.56 -19.08
N THR A 345 -17.70 -23.11 -19.36
CA THR A 345 -18.08 -21.70 -19.22
C THR A 345 -17.92 -21.21 -17.78
N ALA A 346 -18.29 -22.04 -16.80
CA ALA A 346 -18.11 -21.73 -15.38
C ALA A 346 -16.62 -21.64 -15.00
N LEU A 347 -15.79 -22.57 -15.48
CA LEU A 347 -14.34 -22.59 -15.24
C LEU A 347 -13.65 -21.32 -15.79
N GLU A 348 -14.01 -20.90 -17.00
CA GLU A 348 -13.49 -19.66 -17.61
C GLU A 348 -13.85 -18.43 -16.77
N THR A 349 -15.09 -18.35 -16.29
CA THR A 349 -15.55 -17.25 -15.42
C THR A 349 -14.77 -17.23 -14.10
N GLN A 350 -14.61 -18.39 -13.45
CA GLN A 350 -13.87 -18.50 -12.20
C GLN A 350 -12.39 -18.12 -12.38
N THR A 351 -11.79 -18.51 -13.50
CA THR A 351 -10.39 -18.17 -13.82
C THR A 351 -10.19 -16.66 -13.97
N LYS A 352 -11.09 -15.97 -14.69
CA LYS A 352 -11.03 -14.50 -14.85
C LYS A 352 -11.17 -13.78 -13.50
N ASN A 353 -12.09 -14.25 -12.65
CA ASN A 353 -12.28 -13.67 -11.32
C ASN A 353 -11.03 -13.84 -10.43
N LEU A 354 -10.36 -14.99 -10.51
CA LEU A 354 -9.12 -15.23 -9.77
C LEU A 354 -8.01 -14.26 -10.20
N GLN A 355 -7.81 -14.07 -11.51
CA GLN A 355 -6.82 -13.13 -12.04
C GLN A 355 -7.07 -11.68 -11.57
N LEU A 356 -8.33 -11.26 -11.54
CA LEU A 356 -8.70 -9.94 -11.03
C LEU A 356 -8.37 -9.80 -9.54
N LEU A 357 -8.67 -10.83 -8.75
CA LEU A 357 -8.40 -10.84 -7.31
C LEU A 357 -6.88 -10.77 -7.02
N GLU A 358 -6.07 -11.53 -7.76
CA GLU A 358 -4.61 -11.50 -7.65
C GLU A 358 -4.04 -10.10 -7.95
N SER A 359 -4.54 -9.41 -8.98
CA SER A 359 -4.16 -8.03 -9.31
C SER A 359 -4.52 -7.02 -8.21
N GLN A 360 -5.71 -7.16 -7.63
CA GLN A 360 -6.18 -6.30 -6.53
C GLN A 360 -5.35 -6.49 -5.25
N VAL A 361 -4.99 -7.74 -4.92
CA VAL A 361 -4.10 -8.07 -3.80
C VAL A 361 -2.74 -7.41 -3.98
N SER A 362 -2.14 -7.51 -5.17
CA SER A 362 -0.85 -6.89 -5.48
C SER A 362 -0.90 -5.36 -5.32
N THR A 363 -1.93 -4.72 -5.86
CA THR A 363 -2.12 -3.25 -5.74
C THR A 363 -2.29 -2.83 -4.28
N THR A 364 -3.06 -3.58 -3.50
CA THR A 364 -3.32 -3.28 -2.08
C THR A 364 -2.06 -3.46 -1.25
N GLN A 365 -1.25 -4.49 -1.52
CA GLN A 365 0.04 -4.69 -0.87
C GLN A 365 0.96 -3.49 -1.07
N SER A 366 1.09 -3.00 -2.30
CA SER A 366 1.91 -1.82 -2.59
C SER A 366 1.44 -0.56 -1.84
N LYS A 367 0.12 -0.38 -1.69
CA LYS A 367 -0.46 0.74 -0.93
C LYS A 367 -0.20 0.60 0.58
N ILE A 368 -0.34 -0.60 1.15
CA ILE A 368 -0.03 -0.86 2.56
C ILE A 368 1.43 -0.54 2.87
N GLU A 369 2.38 -0.95 2.03
CA GLU A 369 3.81 -0.63 2.26
C GLU A 369 4.10 0.87 2.17
N THR A 370 3.41 1.57 1.25
CA THR A 370 3.46 3.03 1.16
C THR A 370 2.93 3.68 2.44
N SER A 371 1.75 3.28 2.92
CA SER A 371 1.15 3.84 4.13
C SER A 371 1.91 3.51 5.41
N LYS A 372 2.52 2.32 5.52
CA LYS A 372 3.43 1.98 6.63
C LYS A 372 4.59 2.96 6.72
N THR A 373 5.22 3.21 5.58
CA THR A 373 6.33 4.15 5.46
C THR A 373 5.87 5.55 5.85
N ASP A 374 4.75 6.02 5.30
CA ASP A 374 4.20 7.35 5.61
C ASP A 374 3.84 7.52 7.10
N ILE A 375 3.31 6.48 7.76
CA ILE A 375 3.01 6.51 9.20
C ILE A 375 4.30 6.60 10.02
N ALA A 376 5.28 5.74 9.73
CA ALA A 376 6.57 5.75 10.42
C ALA A 376 7.29 7.11 10.31
N ASN A 377 7.10 7.78 9.18
CA ASN A 377 7.71 9.08 8.87
C ASN A 377 7.07 10.27 9.61
N ARG A 378 5.82 10.13 10.04
CA ARG A 378 5.05 11.24 10.63
C ARG A 378 5.06 11.21 12.15
N GLU A 379 5.25 10.05 12.77
CA GLU A 379 5.32 9.96 14.22
C GLU A 379 6.67 10.43 14.74
N SER A 380 6.64 11.13 15.86
CA SER A 380 7.84 11.59 16.55
C SER A 380 8.66 10.42 17.07
N ASN A 381 9.98 10.46 16.85
CA ASN A 381 10.94 9.48 17.40
C ASN A 381 11.77 10.09 18.51
N TYR A 382 12.07 9.32 19.56
CA TYR A 382 12.96 9.80 20.62
C TYR A 382 14.35 10.15 20.03
N ALA A 383 14.78 11.39 20.23
CA ALA A 383 16.00 11.95 19.67
C ALA A 383 17.28 11.44 20.36
N GLY A 384 17.14 10.74 21.50
CA GLY A 384 18.26 10.18 22.26
C GLY A 384 18.65 10.98 23.51
N PHE A 385 18.03 12.14 23.74
CA PHE A 385 18.29 12.98 24.90
C PHE A 385 17.01 13.57 25.50
N ASP A 386 17.15 14.02 26.75
CA ASP A 386 16.10 14.67 27.51
C ASP A 386 16.48 16.10 27.89
N ILE A 387 15.48 16.95 28.07
CA ILE A 387 15.59 18.37 28.47
C ILE A 387 14.81 18.59 29.77
N ASN A 388 15.35 19.42 30.64
CA ASN A 388 14.73 19.89 31.88
C ASN A 388 14.92 21.42 31.95
N SER A 389 13.82 22.15 32.08
CA SER A 389 13.82 23.62 32.14
C SER A 389 13.27 24.14 33.46
N LEU A 390 13.44 25.44 33.69
CA LEU A 390 13.11 26.08 34.95
C LEU A 390 11.61 26.05 35.26
N GLU A 391 10.80 26.01 34.21
CA GLU A 391 9.34 26.05 34.29
C GLU A 391 8.76 24.70 34.74
N ILE A 392 9.22 23.61 34.13
CA ILE A 392 8.75 22.26 34.43
C ILE A 392 9.85 21.55 35.21
N ASN A 393 9.70 21.45 36.54
CA ASN A 393 10.68 20.82 37.43
C ASN A 393 10.93 19.30 37.19
N ASN A 394 10.68 18.79 35.99
CA ASN A 394 10.81 17.42 35.56
C ASN A 394 11.51 17.34 34.19
N THR A 395 12.24 16.24 34.00
CA THR A 395 12.89 15.93 32.73
C THR A 395 11.89 15.38 31.72
N GLN A 396 11.94 15.88 30.48
CA GLN A 396 11.11 15.45 29.37
C GLN A 396 11.95 14.97 28.19
N LYS A 397 11.44 13.95 27.50
CA LYS A 397 12.05 13.41 26.28
C LYS A 397 11.96 14.40 25.14
N VAL A 398 12.98 14.40 24.30
CA VAL A 398 12.94 15.15 23.04
C VAL A 398 12.58 14.22 21.89
N GLY A 399 11.54 14.59 21.17
CA GLY A 399 11.11 13.99 19.92
C GLY A 399 11.83 14.58 18.73
N SER A 400 11.81 13.85 17.62
CA SER A 400 12.46 14.24 16.39
C SER A 400 11.69 13.77 15.16
N TRP A 401 11.72 14.58 14.11
CA TRP A 401 11.16 14.26 12.80
C TRP A 401 12.11 14.66 11.68
N GLY A 402 12.13 13.85 10.63
CA GLY A 402 12.82 14.15 9.39
C GLY A 402 11.82 14.41 8.27
N VAL A 403 12.03 15.43 7.45
CA VAL A 403 11.17 15.73 6.30
C VAL A 403 12.01 16.04 5.07
N ASN A 404 11.85 15.26 4.00
CA ASN A 404 12.54 15.50 2.73
C ASN A 404 11.70 16.36 1.77
N LEU A 405 12.32 16.91 0.72
CA LEU A 405 11.60 17.74 -0.26
C LEU A 405 10.60 16.97 -1.11
N LYS A 406 10.82 15.67 -1.31
CA LYS A 406 9.88 14.80 -2.04
C LYS A 406 8.54 14.66 -1.29
N GLN A 407 8.52 14.73 0.04
CA GLN A 407 7.29 14.74 0.85
C GLN A 407 6.47 16.01 0.61
N PHE A 408 7.13 17.16 0.41
CA PHE A 408 6.46 18.38 -0.03
C PHE A 408 6.05 18.35 -1.52
N GLY A 409 6.55 17.40 -2.31
CA GLY A 409 6.32 17.36 -3.75
C GLY A 409 7.02 18.50 -4.51
N VAL A 410 8.13 19.02 -3.98
CA VAL A 410 8.92 20.10 -4.60
C VAL A 410 10.36 19.68 -4.82
N LYS A 411 11.05 20.36 -5.75
CA LYS A 411 12.48 20.13 -6.03
C LYS A 411 13.41 21.06 -5.27
N SER A 412 12.89 22.16 -4.71
CA SER A 412 13.70 23.11 -3.96
C SER A 412 12.82 24.04 -3.13
N ILE A 413 13.37 24.54 -2.02
CA ILE A 413 12.71 25.50 -1.13
C ILE A 413 13.68 26.60 -0.71
N TYR A 414 13.12 27.76 -0.35
CA TYR A 414 13.86 28.86 0.29
C TYR A 414 13.57 28.95 1.79
N GLY A 415 12.52 28.26 2.25
CA GLY A 415 12.11 28.27 3.63
C GLY A 415 11.01 27.27 3.90
N ILE A 416 10.48 27.33 5.11
CA ILE A 416 9.28 26.62 5.53
C ILE A 416 8.29 27.53 6.24
N LEU A 417 7.01 27.17 6.20
CA LEU A 417 5.98 27.58 7.15
C LEU A 417 5.83 26.45 8.16
N LEU A 418 6.15 26.72 9.42
CA LEU A 418 5.97 25.81 10.54
C LEU A 418 4.78 26.27 11.39
N GLN A 419 3.89 25.33 11.69
CA GLN A 419 2.74 25.56 12.55
C GLN A 419 2.69 24.50 13.63
N GLY A 420 2.67 24.93 14.89
CA GLY A 420 2.44 24.06 16.04
C GLY A 420 0.96 24.00 16.36
N ASN A 421 0.47 22.82 16.70
CA ASN A 421 -0.86 22.61 17.27
C ASN A 421 -0.71 21.67 18.46
N GLY A 422 -0.42 22.27 19.61
CA GLY A 422 -0.36 21.59 20.90
C GLY A 422 -1.72 21.06 21.33
N VAL A 423 -1.73 20.31 22.42
CA VAL A 423 -2.98 20.02 23.13
C VAL A 423 -3.28 21.18 24.09
N ALA A 424 -4.54 21.35 24.49
CA ALA A 424 -4.88 22.38 25.48
C ALA A 424 -4.00 22.20 26.74
N ASP A 425 -3.45 23.31 27.24
CA ASP A 425 -2.56 23.37 28.39
C ASP A 425 -1.19 22.69 28.18
N SER A 426 -0.79 22.38 26.94
CA SER A 426 0.55 21.91 26.60
C SER A 426 0.89 22.24 25.15
N GLY A 427 1.47 23.42 24.94
CA GLY A 427 1.91 23.82 23.62
C GLY A 427 3.18 23.14 23.16
N ALA A 428 3.53 23.48 21.92
CA ALA A 428 4.60 22.85 21.19
C ALA A 428 5.95 23.46 21.55
N ASP A 429 6.79 22.67 22.23
CA ASP A 429 8.13 23.06 22.66
C ASP A 429 9.18 22.80 21.57
N ILE A 430 9.34 23.71 20.61
CA ILE A 430 10.25 23.49 19.48
C ILE A 430 11.69 23.76 19.87
N VAL A 431 12.50 22.70 19.84
CA VAL A 431 13.91 22.72 20.24
C VAL A 431 14.84 23.10 19.09
N GLY A 432 14.52 22.70 17.86
CA GLY A 432 15.41 22.98 16.74
C GLY A 432 14.77 22.73 15.38
N VAL A 433 15.23 23.49 14.40
CA VAL A 433 14.95 23.27 12.98
C VAL A 433 16.25 23.44 12.22
N VAL A 434 16.75 22.37 11.62
CA VAL A 434 17.98 22.44 10.82
C VAL A 434 17.79 21.79 9.47
N ALA A 435 18.56 22.26 8.50
CA ALA A 435 18.66 21.65 7.19
C ALA A 435 20.12 21.34 6.87
N ARG A 436 20.37 20.25 6.15
CA ARG A 436 21.72 19.87 5.72
C ARG A 436 22.29 20.94 4.79
N ARG A 437 23.50 21.43 5.07
CA ARG A 437 24.27 22.22 4.10
C ARG A 437 24.85 21.28 3.07
N LYS A 438 24.46 21.45 1.80
CA LYS A 438 25.11 20.73 0.70
C LYS A 438 26.53 21.29 0.56
N VAL A 439 27.50 20.59 1.13
CA VAL A 439 28.91 20.86 0.86
C VAL A 439 29.11 20.53 -0.62
N PRO A 440 29.55 21.49 -1.47
CA PRO A 440 29.92 21.17 -2.84
C PRO A 440 30.94 20.04 -2.75
N GLU A 441 30.67 18.89 -3.38
CA GLU A 441 31.62 17.79 -3.42
C GLU A 441 32.97 18.39 -3.79
N SER A 442 33.94 18.27 -2.89
CA SER A 442 35.23 18.92 -3.07
C SER A 442 35.74 18.53 -4.45
N SER A 443 36.14 19.52 -5.23
CA SER A 443 36.68 19.38 -6.60
C SER A 443 37.88 18.42 -6.67
N ASN A 444 38.31 17.87 -5.54
CA ASN A 444 39.29 16.81 -5.34
C ASN A 444 38.98 15.52 -6.11
N LEU A 445 37.71 15.21 -6.41
CA LEU A 445 37.38 14.05 -7.26
C LEU A 445 37.77 14.28 -8.73
N PHE A 446 37.65 15.52 -9.22
CA PHE A 446 38.23 15.90 -10.51
C PHE A 446 39.76 15.94 -10.44
N GLY A 447 40.34 16.40 -9.33
CA GLY A 447 41.80 16.37 -9.12
C GLY A 447 42.40 14.97 -9.20
N LEU A 448 41.79 13.97 -8.55
CA LEU A 448 42.24 12.58 -8.59
C LEU A 448 42.02 11.91 -9.95
N ALA A 449 40.90 12.19 -10.64
CA ALA A 449 40.67 11.69 -11.99
C ALA A 449 41.68 12.28 -13.00
N VAL A 450 42.04 13.56 -12.84
CA VAL A 450 43.08 14.21 -13.66
C VAL A 450 44.46 13.67 -13.35
N VAL A 451 44.83 13.49 -12.08
CA VAL A 451 46.13 12.89 -11.69
C VAL A 451 46.23 11.43 -12.15
N GLY A 452 45.15 10.64 -12.02
CA GLY A 452 45.07 9.28 -12.55
C GLY A 452 45.18 9.22 -14.07
N GLY A 453 44.52 10.14 -14.78
CA GLY A 453 44.64 10.30 -16.24
C GLY A 453 46.06 10.66 -16.67
N ILE A 454 46.69 11.64 -16.01
CA ILE A 454 48.08 12.06 -16.27
C ILE A 454 49.05 10.89 -16.01
N ALA A 455 48.91 10.16 -14.91
CA ALA A 455 49.73 9.00 -14.59
C ALA A 455 49.56 7.86 -15.61
N TYR A 456 48.33 7.62 -16.09
CA TYR A 456 48.06 6.64 -17.14
C TYR A 456 48.70 7.02 -18.48
N PHE A 457 48.56 8.27 -18.92
CA PHE A 457 49.21 8.77 -20.14
C PHE A 457 50.74 8.77 -20.04
N TYR A 458 51.29 9.13 -18.88
CA TYR A 458 52.73 9.08 -18.64
C TYR A 458 53.28 7.65 -18.72
N ARG A 459 52.56 6.67 -18.16
CA ARG A 459 52.94 5.24 -18.22
C ARG A 459 52.84 4.68 -19.64
N ARG A 460 51.89 5.15 -20.45
CA ARG A 460 51.77 4.76 -21.87
C ARG A 460 52.94 5.30 -22.70
N ASN A 461 53.34 6.55 -22.50
CA ASN A 461 54.48 7.15 -23.20
C ASN A 461 55.82 6.49 -22.84
N GLN A 462 55.99 6.03 -21.60
CA GLN A 462 57.16 5.24 -21.17
C GLN A 462 57.26 3.89 -21.90
N LYS A 463 56.13 3.21 -22.14
CA LYS A 463 56.10 1.94 -22.89
C LYS A 463 56.41 2.13 -24.37
N SER A 464 55.92 3.20 -25.00
CA SER A 464 56.23 3.49 -26.41
C SER A 464 57.71 3.83 -26.62
N ARG A 465 58.37 4.50 -25.67
CA ARG A 465 59.82 4.78 -25.75
C ARG A 465 60.69 3.53 -25.56
N LYS A 466 60.23 2.54 -24.80
CA LYS A 466 60.92 1.23 -24.69
C LYS A 466 60.79 0.36 -25.95
N MET A 467 59.77 0.59 -26.79
CA MET A 467 59.61 -0.13 -28.07
C MET A 467 60.31 0.55 -29.25
N SER A 468 60.89 1.74 -29.09
CA SER A 468 61.72 2.37 -30.13
C SER A 468 63.23 2.20 -29.90
N LEU A 469 63.61 1.41 -28.89
CA LEU A 469 64.99 1.12 -28.47
C LEU A 469 65.32 -0.39 -28.50
N LEU A 470 64.39 -1.19 -29.04
CA LEU A 470 64.54 -2.57 -29.49
C LEU A 470 64.27 -2.56 -30.99
#